data_AF-A0A2X2VQS4-F1
#
_entry.id   AF-A0A2X2VQS4-F1
#
_cell.length_a   1.000
_cell.length_b   1.000
_cell.length_c   1.000
_cell.angle_alpha   90.00
_cell.angle_beta   90.00
_cell.angle_gamma   90.00
#
_symmetry.space_group_name_H-M   'P 1'
#
loop_
_entity.id
_entity.type
_entity.pdbx_description
1 polymer ?
#
loop_
_entity_poly.entity_id
_entity_poly.type
_entity_poly.pdbx_seq_one_letter_code
_entity_poly.pdbx_strand_id
1 'polypeptide(L)'
;MSFLSMKFLLFLAAAVAGYYVIPRQLQWVWLLIFSYIFYLASGPAAAVFILTTTVTTFLGGLCLEHTDRALKRALRPDDPLHPLSTDEKKALKERFKQRKKWIAALVLLINFGILAALKYRNFAADNMNLLFGTHFSPAKLLLPLGISFYTFQSMGYLIDVYRGKYAPDRNPFRFALFVSFFPQILQGPIGRYDRLASQLYGQKRFSLTRIERGLQLMLWGYFKKIVIADRAAVVVSEVFGNYQSYHGILVIAGVLCYSLQLYGDFSGGMDVVMGAAECFGISLDANFKRPYFARSISDFWHRWHITLGTWMKDYVFYPFSLSKGMNKLGKYCKKHFGKHVSRVLPVCIANLLVFFLVGVWHGPAWKFIVYGLYNGIIIAAGNLLAPIYTQMARKLHIPAESSPWTAVRILRTFLLVNISWYFDMAESLGAALAMMKNTVAGFTLSALTDGSLLRLGLDLKDCGALALSCVVLFTVSLLQENHVSMRDALAAKPLAARWCVYLMLLFSIPLLGQITMTGGGFIYAQF
;
A
#
# COMPACT_ATOMS: atom_id res chain seq x y z
N MET A 1 -13.10 -5.12 -14.90
CA MET A 1 -13.70 -6.33 -14.26
C MET A 1 -13.33 -6.38 -12.77
N SER A 2 -14.28 -6.66 -11.86
CA SER A 2 -14.04 -6.63 -10.39
C SER A 2 -13.59 -8.00 -9.84
N PHE A 3 -12.64 -8.00 -8.90
CA PHE A 3 -12.13 -9.22 -8.23
C PHE A 3 -13.18 -9.97 -7.39
N LEU A 4 -14.29 -9.30 -7.04
CA LEU A 4 -15.41 -9.89 -6.31
C LEU A 4 -16.45 -10.55 -7.24
N SER A 5 -16.31 -10.37 -8.55
CA SER A 5 -17.32 -10.84 -9.50
C SER A 5 -17.09 -12.28 -9.94
N MET A 6 -18.18 -13.00 -10.21
CA MET A 6 -18.11 -14.33 -10.86
C MET A 6 -17.37 -14.26 -12.20
N LYS A 7 -17.51 -13.16 -12.94
CA LYS A 7 -16.77 -12.90 -14.19
C LYS A 7 -15.25 -13.01 -13.98
N PHE A 8 -14.73 -12.48 -12.88
CA PHE A 8 -13.30 -12.59 -12.55
C PHE A 8 -12.87 -14.02 -12.23
N LEU A 9 -13.68 -14.77 -11.47
CA LEU A 9 -13.37 -16.17 -11.15
C LEU A 9 -13.33 -17.04 -12.41
N LEU A 10 -14.30 -16.87 -13.32
CA LEU A 10 -14.32 -17.56 -14.61
C LEU A 10 -13.12 -17.15 -15.49
N PHE A 11 -12.81 -15.86 -15.54
CA PHE A 11 -11.62 -15.35 -16.23
C PHE A 11 -10.33 -15.96 -15.67
N LEU A 12 -10.18 -16.01 -14.34
CA LEU A 12 -9.01 -16.58 -13.68
C LEU A 12 -8.90 -18.08 -13.96
N ALA A 13 -10.01 -18.82 -13.89
CA ALA A 13 -10.04 -20.24 -14.19
C ALA A 13 -9.60 -20.53 -15.64
N ALA A 14 -10.13 -19.79 -16.62
CA ALA A 14 -9.71 -19.89 -18.01
C ALA A 14 -8.23 -19.52 -18.20
N ALA A 15 -7.77 -18.46 -17.54
CA ALA A 15 -6.38 -18.02 -17.57
C ALA A 15 -5.43 -19.11 -17.03
N VAL A 16 -5.74 -19.68 -15.87
CA VAL A 16 -4.93 -20.73 -15.22
C VAL A 16 -4.93 -22.01 -16.05
N ALA A 17 -6.09 -22.43 -16.56
CA ALA A 17 -6.21 -23.62 -17.41
C ALA A 17 -5.31 -23.50 -18.64
N GLY A 18 -5.42 -22.41 -19.40
CA GLY A 18 -4.59 -22.20 -20.58
C GLY A 18 -3.10 -22.08 -20.24
N TYR A 19 -2.74 -21.41 -19.14
CA TYR A 19 -1.35 -21.23 -18.71
C TYR A 19 -0.58 -22.54 -18.50
N TYR A 20 -1.27 -23.60 -18.07
CA TYR A 20 -0.66 -24.91 -17.84
C TYR A 20 -0.84 -25.90 -19.01
N VAL A 21 -1.65 -25.57 -20.02
CA VAL A 21 -1.83 -26.37 -21.25
C VAL A 21 -0.86 -25.96 -22.35
N ILE A 22 -0.55 -24.66 -22.47
CA ILE A 22 0.34 -24.15 -23.52
C ILE A 22 1.81 -24.53 -23.28
N PRO A 23 2.67 -24.48 -24.32
CA PRO A 23 4.11 -24.62 -24.17
C PRO A 23 4.68 -23.65 -23.13
N ARG A 24 5.52 -24.15 -22.23
CA ARG A 24 6.06 -23.37 -21.09
C ARG A 24 6.81 -22.10 -21.50
N GLN A 25 7.36 -22.06 -22.71
CA GLN A 25 8.04 -20.88 -23.26
C GLN A 25 7.08 -19.72 -23.57
N LEU A 26 5.80 -20.01 -23.78
CA LEU A 26 4.73 -19.05 -24.09
C LEU A 26 3.94 -18.61 -22.86
N GLN A 27 4.22 -19.17 -21.67
CA GLN A 27 3.54 -18.83 -20.42
C GLN A 27 3.53 -17.34 -20.11
N TRP A 28 4.66 -16.65 -20.29
CA TRP A 28 4.72 -15.21 -20.05
C TRP A 28 3.91 -14.42 -21.09
N VAL A 29 3.86 -14.87 -22.35
CA VAL A 29 3.01 -14.26 -23.40
C VAL A 29 1.53 -14.40 -23.04
N TRP A 30 1.14 -15.56 -22.53
CA TRP A 30 -0.22 -15.82 -22.06
C TRP A 30 -0.62 -14.90 -20.91
N LEU A 31 0.27 -14.72 -19.92
CA LEU A 31 0.05 -13.76 -18.84
C LEU A 31 -0.09 -12.33 -19.37
N LEU A 32 0.69 -11.96 -20.39
CA LEU A 32 0.62 -10.63 -21.01
C LEU A 32 -0.73 -10.40 -21.67
N ILE A 33 -1.19 -11.36 -22.48
CA ILE A 33 -2.49 -11.29 -23.18
C ILE A 33 -3.61 -11.13 -22.16
N PHE A 34 -3.68 -12.01 -21.15
CA PHE A 34 -4.71 -11.94 -20.12
C PHE A 34 -4.61 -10.65 -19.29
N SER A 35 -3.40 -10.12 -19.08
CA SER A 35 -3.21 -8.85 -18.39
C SER A 35 -3.84 -7.67 -19.13
N TYR A 36 -3.65 -7.60 -20.44
CA TYR A 36 -4.28 -6.56 -21.25
C TYR A 36 -5.78 -6.78 -21.45
N ILE A 37 -6.26 -8.02 -21.59
CA ILE A 37 -7.71 -8.32 -21.59
C ILE A 37 -8.35 -7.80 -20.31
N PHE A 38 -7.75 -8.11 -19.16
CA PHE A 38 -8.25 -7.66 -17.86
C PHE A 38 -8.29 -6.13 -17.77
N TYR A 39 -7.23 -5.45 -18.22
CA TYR A 39 -7.15 -4.00 -18.18
C TYR A 39 -8.17 -3.32 -19.09
N LEU A 40 -8.29 -3.80 -20.34
CA LEU A 40 -9.22 -3.27 -21.33
C LEU A 40 -10.68 -3.50 -20.93
N ALA A 41 -10.97 -4.57 -20.19
CA ALA A 41 -12.29 -4.83 -19.61
C ALA A 41 -12.73 -3.80 -18.54
N SER A 42 -11.89 -2.82 -18.20
CA SER A 42 -12.23 -1.69 -17.33
C SER A 42 -12.41 -0.37 -18.11
N GLY A 43 -12.15 -0.36 -19.43
CA GLY A 43 -12.32 0.80 -20.30
C GLY A 43 -11.11 1.00 -21.23
N PRO A 44 -11.28 0.94 -22.57
CA PRO A 44 -10.17 1.09 -23.53
C PRO A 44 -9.45 2.44 -23.43
N ALA A 45 -10.17 3.51 -23.07
CA ALA A 45 -9.59 4.84 -22.93
C ALA A 45 -8.49 4.90 -21.84
N ALA A 46 -8.54 4.03 -20.83
CA ALA A 46 -7.51 3.96 -19.80
C ALA A 46 -6.18 3.36 -20.30
N ALA A 47 -6.21 2.58 -21.41
CA ALA A 47 -5.03 1.91 -21.95
C ALA A 47 -3.92 2.88 -22.37
N VAL A 48 -4.28 4.11 -22.77
CA VAL A 48 -3.29 5.13 -23.15
C VAL A 48 -2.32 5.43 -22.01
N PHE A 49 -2.79 5.41 -20.76
CA PHE A 49 -1.97 5.77 -19.61
C PHE A 49 -0.97 4.68 -19.25
N ILE A 50 -1.42 3.42 -19.17
CA ILE A 50 -0.50 2.30 -18.91
C ILE A 50 0.49 2.12 -20.06
N LEU A 51 0.07 2.32 -21.32
CA LEU A 51 0.97 2.27 -22.47
C LEU A 51 1.98 3.41 -22.45
N THR A 52 1.56 4.63 -22.11
CA THR A 52 2.46 5.78 -21.94
C THR A 52 3.50 5.50 -20.86
N THR A 53 3.08 4.99 -19.70
CA THR A 53 4.01 4.62 -18.63
C THR A 53 4.96 3.50 -19.05
N THR A 54 4.45 2.49 -19.75
CA THR A 54 5.25 1.38 -20.27
C THR A 54 6.32 1.88 -21.25
N VAL A 55 5.91 2.64 -22.27
CA VAL A 55 6.82 3.13 -23.33
C VAL A 55 7.84 4.11 -22.77
N THR A 56 7.40 5.12 -22.01
CA THR A 56 8.33 6.14 -21.47
C THR A 56 9.34 5.53 -20.51
N THR A 57 8.93 4.57 -19.68
CA THR A 57 9.83 3.89 -18.74
C THR A 57 10.79 2.93 -19.47
N PHE A 58 10.29 2.17 -20.45
CA PHE A 58 11.11 1.27 -21.25
C PHE A 58 12.19 2.03 -22.03
N LEU A 59 11.79 3.06 -22.78
CA LEU A 59 12.72 3.92 -23.52
C LEU A 59 13.68 4.66 -22.59
N GLY A 60 13.19 5.14 -21.44
CA GLY A 60 14.03 5.73 -20.40
C GLY A 60 15.12 4.78 -19.93
N GLY A 61 14.79 3.52 -19.66
CA GLY A 61 15.74 2.48 -19.32
C GLY A 61 16.80 2.25 -20.41
N LEU A 62 16.38 2.12 -21.67
CA LEU A 62 17.30 1.94 -22.80
C LEU A 62 18.21 3.16 -23.01
N CYS A 63 17.70 4.38 -22.86
CA CYS A 63 18.48 5.61 -22.93
C CYS A 63 19.54 5.68 -21.82
N LEU A 64 19.21 5.22 -20.61
CA LEU A 64 20.17 5.11 -19.51
C LEU A 64 21.29 4.09 -19.82
N GLU A 65 20.93 2.90 -20.32
CA GLU A 65 21.92 1.90 -20.73
C GLU A 65 22.81 2.40 -21.87
N HIS A 66 22.22 3.05 -22.88
CA HIS A 66 22.97 3.63 -23.99
C HIS A 66 23.97 4.68 -23.49
N THR A 67 23.56 5.51 -22.54
CA THR A 67 24.44 6.51 -21.89
C THR A 67 25.59 5.84 -21.14
N ASP A 68 25.33 4.74 -20.42
CA ASP A 68 26.38 3.96 -19.75
C ASP A 68 27.36 3.30 -20.73
N ARG A 69 26.86 2.75 -21.85
CA ARG A 69 27.72 2.18 -22.90
C ARG A 69 28.56 3.24 -23.59
N ALA A 70 27.98 4.40 -23.89
CA ALA A 70 28.70 5.52 -24.49
C ALA A 70 29.79 6.06 -23.55
N LEU A 71 29.55 6.13 -22.23
CA LEU A 71 30.60 6.46 -21.26
C LEU A 71 31.73 5.43 -21.26
N LYS A 72 31.41 4.13 -21.28
CA LYS A 72 32.43 3.06 -21.33
C LYS A 72 33.30 3.14 -22.59
N ARG A 73 32.70 3.47 -23.74
CA ARG A 73 33.44 3.70 -25.00
C ARG A 73 34.31 4.94 -24.89
N ALA A 74 33.75 6.07 -24.46
CA ALA A 74 34.50 7.32 -24.34
C ALA A 74 35.64 7.28 -23.29
N LEU A 75 35.62 6.35 -22.33
CA LEU A 75 36.71 6.13 -21.38
C LEU A 75 37.81 5.19 -21.90
N ARG A 76 37.58 4.46 -23.00
CA ARG A 76 38.58 3.64 -23.69
C ARG A 76 39.03 4.43 -24.92
N PRO A 77 40.16 5.16 -24.88
CA PRO A 77 40.62 5.90 -26.05
C PRO A 77 40.90 4.92 -27.20
N ASP A 78 40.54 5.32 -28.41
CA ASP A 78 40.84 4.56 -29.64
C ASP A 78 42.34 4.61 -29.98
N ASP A 79 43.07 5.60 -29.44
CA ASP A 79 44.52 5.77 -29.59
C ASP A 79 45.27 5.47 -28.26
N PRO A 80 46.05 4.38 -28.20
CA PRO A 80 46.89 4.05 -27.04
C PRO A 80 47.97 5.09 -26.72
N LEU A 81 48.38 5.94 -27.67
CA LEU A 81 49.45 6.93 -27.48
C LEU A 81 49.00 8.20 -26.75
N HIS A 82 47.70 8.49 -26.71
CA HIS A 82 47.15 9.66 -26.02
C HIS A 82 46.06 9.27 -25.00
N PRO A 83 46.46 8.72 -23.85
CA PRO A 83 45.51 8.38 -22.80
C PRO A 83 44.88 9.64 -22.20
N LEU A 84 43.56 9.59 -21.99
CA LEU A 84 42.83 10.65 -21.28
C LEU A 84 43.43 10.93 -19.90
N SER A 85 43.65 12.22 -19.62
CA SER A 85 44.08 12.71 -18.32
C SER A 85 43.03 12.41 -17.23
N THR A 86 43.46 12.47 -15.97
CA THR A 86 42.56 12.24 -14.82
C THR A 86 41.41 13.25 -14.77
N ASP A 87 41.68 14.51 -15.12
CA ASP A 87 40.68 15.57 -15.11
C ASP A 87 39.68 15.44 -16.27
N GLU A 88 40.14 15.05 -17.47
CA GLU A 88 39.25 14.74 -18.59
C GLU A 88 38.33 13.55 -18.27
N LYS A 89 38.88 12.48 -17.69
CA LYS A 89 38.08 11.32 -17.24
C LYS A 89 37.03 11.74 -16.21
N LYS A 90 37.37 12.63 -15.29
CA LYS A 90 36.46 13.15 -14.26
C LYS A 90 35.36 14.03 -14.87
N ALA A 91 35.72 14.95 -15.77
CA ALA A 91 34.78 15.82 -16.47
C ALA A 91 33.80 15.02 -17.33
N LEU A 92 34.30 14.00 -18.05
CA LEU A 92 33.48 13.09 -18.84
C LEU A 92 32.48 12.32 -17.96
N LYS A 93 32.94 11.72 -16.85
CA LYS A 93 32.06 11.02 -15.90
C LYS A 93 30.96 11.92 -15.35
N GLU A 94 31.27 13.16 -14.97
CA GLU A 94 30.26 14.09 -14.46
C GLU A 94 29.27 14.53 -15.56
N ARG A 95 29.72 14.77 -16.80
CA ARG A 95 28.82 15.08 -17.93
C ARG A 95 27.81 13.95 -18.19
N PHE A 96 28.27 12.70 -18.25
CA PHE A 96 27.41 11.55 -18.48
C PHE A 96 26.47 11.29 -17.30
N LYS A 97 26.94 11.48 -16.07
CA LYS A 97 26.11 11.40 -14.86
C LYS A 97 25.01 12.47 -14.85
N GLN A 98 25.31 13.70 -15.25
CA GLN A 98 24.30 14.76 -15.39
C GLN A 98 23.28 14.42 -16.49
N ARG A 99 23.72 13.85 -17.61
CA ARG A 99 22.81 13.37 -18.67
C ARG A 99 21.87 12.27 -18.16
N LYS A 100 22.39 11.25 -17.45
CA LYS A 100 21.57 10.19 -16.83
C LYS A 100 20.54 10.78 -15.86
N LYS A 101 20.96 11.76 -15.05
CA LYS A 101 20.09 12.46 -14.10
C LYS A 101 18.93 13.15 -14.82
N TRP A 102 19.19 13.86 -15.91
CA TRP A 102 18.15 14.52 -16.70
C TRP A 102 17.20 13.53 -17.38
N ILE A 103 17.70 12.42 -17.92
CA ILE A 103 16.86 11.36 -18.49
C ILE A 103 15.90 10.80 -17.43
N ALA A 104 16.44 10.42 -16.26
CA ALA A 104 15.62 9.91 -15.17
C ALA A 104 14.60 10.95 -14.67
N ALA A 105 15.03 12.21 -14.51
CA ALA A 105 14.15 13.30 -14.08
C ALA A 105 13.02 13.56 -15.08
N LEU A 106 13.29 13.52 -16.38
CA LEU A 106 12.27 13.71 -17.43
C LEU A 106 11.22 12.61 -17.38
N VAL A 107 11.62 11.33 -17.31
CA VAL A 107 10.67 10.22 -17.28
C VAL A 107 9.86 10.19 -15.98
N LEU A 108 10.49 10.52 -14.85
CA LEU A 108 9.80 10.71 -13.56
C LEU A 108 8.78 11.85 -13.67
N LEU A 109 9.17 12.99 -14.26
CA LEU A 109 8.30 14.15 -14.43
C LEU A 109 7.10 13.83 -15.32
N ILE A 110 7.29 13.10 -16.42
CA ILE A 110 6.19 12.71 -17.31
C ILE A 110 5.20 11.82 -16.56
N ASN A 111 5.66 10.76 -15.90
CA ASN A 111 4.77 9.77 -15.28
C ASN A 111 4.10 10.27 -14.00
N PHE A 112 4.87 10.86 -13.07
CA PHE A 112 4.27 11.48 -11.90
C PHE A 112 3.49 12.75 -12.25
N GLY A 113 3.85 13.47 -13.31
CA GLY A 113 3.11 14.63 -13.81
C GLY A 113 1.74 14.24 -14.36
N ILE A 114 1.64 13.16 -15.14
CA ILE A 114 0.35 12.60 -15.59
C ILE A 114 -0.50 12.21 -14.38
N LEU A 115 0.06 11.42 -13.44
CA LEU A 115 -0.65 11.05 -12.22
C LEU A 115 -1.12 12.28 -11.45
N ALA A 116 -0.26 13.29 -11.31
CA ALA A 116 -0.58 14.51 -10.57
C ALA A 116 -1.67 15.34 -11.26
N ALA A 117 -1.60 15.49 -12.59
CA ALA A 117 -2.60 16.21 -13.37
C ALA A 117 -3.98 15.54 -13.29
N LEU A 118 -4.03 14.21 -13.35
CA LEU A 118 -5.29 13.47 -13.24
C LEU A 118 -5.88 13.52 -11.84
N LYS A 119 -5.05 13.40 -10.80
CA LYS A 119 -5.49 13.27 -9.42
C LYS A 119 -5.76 14.60 -8.71
N TYR A 120 -4.97 15.65 -8.98
CA TYR A 120 -5.00 16.89 -8.19
C TYR A 120 -5.49 18.13 -8.95
N ARG A 121 -5.85 18.05 -10.23
CA ARG A 121 -6.32 19.23 -11.00
C ARG A 121 -7.49 19.94 -10.33
N ASN A 122 -8.51 19.20 -9.92
CA ASN A 122 -9.71 19.79 -9.30
C ASN A 122 -9.37 20.41 -7.94
N PHE A 123 -8.58 19.72 -7.12
CA PHE A 123 -8.12 20.29 -5.84
C PHE A 123 -7.26 21.55 -6.02
N ALA A 124 -6.40 21.61 -7.04
CA ALA A 124 -5.66 22.83 -7.36
C ALA A 124 -6.60 23.96 -7.78
N ALA A 125 -7.58 23.68 -8.64
CA ALA A 125 -8.60 24.64 -9.06
C ALA A 125 -9.41 25.17 -7.86
N ASP A 126 -9.87 24.29 -6.97
CA ASP A 126 -10.63 24.66 -5.77
C ASP A 126 -9.83 25.58 -4.84
N ASN A 127 -8.55 25.28 -4.60
CA ASN A 127 -7.69 26.15 -3.79
C ASN A 127 -7.38 27.49 -4.49
N MET A 128 -7.22 27.51 -5.82
CA MET A 128 -7.03 28.76 -6.56
C MET A 128 -8.29 29.63 -6.55
N ASN A 129 -9.46 29.03 -6.66
CA ASN A 129 -10.73 29.73 -6.57
C ASN A 129 -10.89 30.33 -5.17
N LEU A 130 -10.55 29.56 -4.11
CA LEU A 130 -10.62 30.01 -2.73
C LEU A 130 -9.62 31.13 -2.39
N LEU A 131 -8.36 31.00 -2.83
CA LEU A 131 -7.28 31.93 -2.45
C LEU A 131 -7.25 33.20 -3.30
N PHE A 132 -7.63 33.12 -4.57
CA PHE A 132 -7.47 34.21 -5.54
C PHE A 132 -8.79 34.68 -6.15
N GLY A 133 -9.94 34.15 -5.72
CA GLY A 133 -11.25 34.51 -6.28
C GLY A 133 -11.41 34.12 -7.74
N THR A 134 -10.65 33.13 -8.22
CA THR A 134 -10.77 32.63 -9.59
C THR A 134 -12.01 31.74 -9.77
N HIS A 135 -12.37 31.43 -11.02
CA HIS A 135 -13.56 30.64 -11.37
C HIS A 135 -13.23 29.45 -12.28
N PHE A 136 -12.19 28.69 -11.94
CA PHE A 136 -11.88 27.46 -12.67
C PHE A 136 -12.96 26.41 -12.40
N SER A 137 -13.58 25.89 -13.47
CA SER A 137 -14.57 24.82 -13.36
C SER A 137 -13.90 23.46 -13.14
N PRO A 138 -14.48 22.58 -12.30
CA PRO A 138 -14.02 21.21 -12.13
C PRO A 138 -14.04 20.44 -13.46
N ALA A 139 -12.98 19.69 -13.75
CA ALA A 139 -12.91 18.81 -14.90
C ALA A 139 -13.23 17.37 -14.49
N LYS A 140 -14.10 16.69 -15.25
CA LYS A 140 -14.30 15.24 -15.13
C LYS A 140 -13.18 14.52 -15.88
N LEU A 141 -12.09 14.23 -15.18
CA LEU A 141 -10.97 13.46 -15.73
C LEU A 141 -11.17 11.96 -15.51
N LEU A 142 -10.84 11.17 -16.53
CA LEU A 142 -10.78 9.72 -16.39
C LEU A 142 -9.59 9.38 -15.48
N LEU A 143 -9.85 8.76 -14.33
CA LEU A 143 -8.81 8.19 -13.50
C LEU A 143 -8.61 6.71 -13.91
N PRO A 144 -7.53 6.40 -14.66
CA PRO A 144 -7.27 5.04 -15.09
C PRO A 144 -7.00 4.13 -13.88
N LEU A 145 -7.63 2.97 -13.92
CA LEU A 145 -7.56 1.98 -12.85
C LEU A 145 -6.09 1.56 -12.58
N GLY A 146 -5.68 1.57 -11.32
CA GLY A 146 -4.34 1.13 -10.90
C GLY A 146 -3.18 2.08 -11.24
N ILE A 147 -3.44 3.31 -11.72
CA ILE A 147 -2.40 4.24 -12.17
C ILE A 147 -1.38 4.58 -11.12
N SER A 148 -1.81 4.75 -9.88
CA SER A 148 -0.91 4.91 -8.76
C SER A 148 0.08 3.74 -8.71
N PHE A 149 -0.43 2.51 -8.59
CA PHE A 149 0.39 1.31 -8.37
C PHE A 149 1.39 1.05 -9.50
N TYR A 150 0.94 1.04 -10.76
CA TYR A 150 1.87 0.78 -11.87
C TYR A 150 2.86 1.93 -12.10
N THR A 151 2.50 3.17 -11.74
CA THR A 151 3.44 4.30 -11.77
C THR A 151 4.55 4.11 -10.74
N PHE A 152 4.21 3.83 -9.47
CA PHE A 152 5.24 3.58 -8.43
C PHE A 152 6.14 2.38 -8.80
N GLN A 153 5.55 1.31 -9.31
CA GLN A 153 6.30 0.13 -9.75
C GLN A 153 7.27 0.45 -10.91
N SER A 154 6.79 1.15 -11.93
CA SER A 154 7.60 1.52 -13.11
C SER A 154 8.70 2.52 -12.75
N MET A 155 8.41 3.51 -11.90
CA MET A 155 9.39 4.49 -11.47
C MET A 155 10.43 3.88 -10.54
N GLY A 156 10.05 2.93 -9.68
CA GLY A 156 11.00 2.14 -8.90
C GLY A 156 11.98 1.38 -9.79
N TYR A 157 11.48 0.76 -10.87
CA TYR A 157 12.32 0.12 -11.87
C TYR A 157 13.30 1.09 -12.54
N LEU A 158 12.82 2.24 -13.02
CA LEU A 158 13.66 3.24 -13.68
C LEU A 158 14.76 3.77 -12.76
N ILE A 159 14.43 4.06 -11.50
CA ILE A 159 15.39 4.56 -10.51
C ILE A 159 16.47 3.50 -10.22
N ASP A 160 16.08 2.22 -10.11
CA ASP A 160 17.02 1.13 -9.90
C ASP A 160 17.96 0.92 -11.12
N VAL A 161 17.45 1.06 -12.35
CA VAL A 161 18.27 1.08 -13.57
C VAL A 161 19.22 2.28 -13.58
N TYR A 162 18.73 3.48 -13.24
CA TYR A 162 19.55 4.69 -13.12
C TYR A 162 20.69 4.51 -12.10
N ARG A 163 20.41 3.86 -10.97
CA ARG A 163 21.37 3.51 -9.91
C ARG A 163 22.30 2.35 -10.29
N GLY A 164 22.08 1.69 -11.43
CA GLY A 164 22.89 0.57 -11.90
C GLY A 164 22.67 -0.72 -11.10
N LYS A 165 21.53 -0.88 -10.41
CA LYS A 165 21.21 -2.09 -9.65
C LYS A 165 21.06 -3.31 -10.58
N TYR A 166 20.48 -3.11 -11.76
CA TYR A 166 20.39 -4.10 -12.83
C TYR A 166 20.28 -3.40 -14.20
N ALA A 167 20.56 -4.14 -15.27
CA ALA A 167 20.38 -3.64 -16.64
C ALA A 167 18.88 -3.54 -16.99
N PRO A 168 18.48 -2.60 -17.87
CA PRO A 168 17.10 -2.56 -18.33
C PRO A 168 16.76 -3.80 -19.16
N ASP A 169 15.51 -4.24 -19.09
CA ASP A 169 14.99 -5.24 -20.02
C ASP A 169 14.97 -4.67 -21.45
N ARG A 170 15.35 -5.50 -22.42
CA ARG A 170 15.41 -5.12 -23.83
C ARG A 170 14.20 -5.60 -24.63
N ASN A 171 13.32 -6.38 -24.00
CA ASN A 171 12.09 -6.86 -24.61
C ASN A 171 10.91 -5.99 -24.12
N PRO A 172 10.27 -5.20 -25.01
CA PRO A 172 9.19 -4.30 -24.62
C PRO A 172 7.96 -5.06 -24.11
N PHE A 173 7.69 -6.28 -24.60
CA PHE A 173 6.56 -7.10 -24.18
C PHE A 173 6.75 -7.72 -22.79
N ARG A 174 7.98 -8.10 -22.45
CA ARG A 174 8.32 -8.54 -21.09
C ARG A 174 8.14 -7.39 -20.10
N PHE A 175 8.66 -6.22 -20.44
CA PHE A 175 8.47 -5.03 -19.61
C PHE A 175 6.98 -4.65 -19.49
N ALA A 176 6.21 -4.72 -20.58
CA ALA A 176 4.77 -4.52 -20.56
C ALA A 176 4.05 -5.51 -19.62
N LEU A 177 4.45 -6.79 -19.60
CA LEU A 177 3.90 -7.77 -18.65
C LEU A 177 4.22 -7.40 -17.20
N PHE A 178 5.46 -6.97 -16.92
CA PHE A 178 5.83 -6.52 -15.59
C PHE A 178 4.92 -5.38 -15.12
N VAL A 179 4.67 -4.37 -15.97
CA VAL A 179 3.80 -3.23 -15.63
C VAL A 179 2.33 -3.63 -15.52
N SER A 180 1.87 -4.56 -16.37
CA SER A 180 0.43 -4.84 -16.56
C SER A 180 -0.12 -6.03 -15.78
N PHE A 181 0.71 -6.83 -15.11
CA PHE A 181 0.34 -8.10 -14.48
C PHE A 181 -0.98 -8.00 -13.68
N PHE A 182 -2.06 -8.58 -14.24
CA PHE A 182 -3.43 -8.27 -13.78
C PHE A 182 -3.74 -8.58 -12.32
N PRO A 183 -3.19 -9.64 -11.67
CA PRO A 183 -3.50 -9.86 -10.27
C PRO A 183 -3.05 -8.66 -9.44
N GLN A 184 -1.93 -8.04 -9.79
CA GLN A 184 -1.32 -6.97 -9.02
C GLN A 184 -1.79 -5.57 -9.42
N ILE A 185 -2.23 -5.35 -10.66
CA ILE A 185 -2.36 -4.00 -11.22
C ILE A 185 -3.40 -3.11 -10.51
N LEU A 186 -4.47 -3.69 -9.97
CA LEU A 186 -5.54 -2.91 -9.33
C LEU A 186 -5.13 -2.32 -7.99
N GLN A 187 -4.55 -3.17 -7.16
CA GLN A 187 -4.32 -2.89 -5.74
C GLN A 187 -3.40 -3.92 -5.13
N GLY A 188 -2.49 -4.52 -5.91
CA GLY A 188 -1.54 -5.48 -5.39
C GLY A 188 -0.38 -4.81 -4.64
N PRO A 189 0.50 -5.63 -4.03
CA PRO A 189 1.75 -5.12 -3.46
C PRO A 189 2.54 -4.37 -4.54
N ILE A 190 3.30 -3.31 -4.22
CA ILE A 190 4.13 -2.60 -5.21
C ILE A 190 5.34 -3.48 -5.57
N GLY A 191 5.36 -4.02 -6.79
CA GLY A 191 6.34 -5.01 -7.22
C GLY A 191 7.75 -4.45 -7.41
N ARG A 192 8.77 -5.21 -6.98
CA ARG A 192 10.17 -4.95 -7.33
C ARG A 192 10.59 -5.81 -8.52
N TYR A 193 11.22 -5.17 -9.51
CA TYR A 193 11.53 -5.80 -10.79
C TYR A 193 12.39 -7.06 -10.65
N ASP A 194 13.48 -6.97 -9.89
CA ASP A 194 14.42 -8.06 -9.64
C ASP A 194 13.76 -9.33 -9.09
N ARG A 195 12.74 -9.18 -8.24
CA ARG A 195 12.00 -10.30 -7.64
C ARG A 195 10.82 -10.80 -8.49
N LEU A 196 10.10 -9.89 -9.13
CA LEU A 196 8.87 -10.23 -9.84
C LEU A 196 9.16 -10.70 -11.27
N ALA A 197 10.06 -10.03 -11.99
CA ALA A 197 10.35 -10.31 -13.39
C ALA A 197 10.86 -11.74 -13.60
N SER A 198 11.74 -12.21 -12.72
CA SER A 198 12.26 -13.59 -12.74
C SER A 198 11.15 -14.65 -12.59
N GLN A 199 10.10 -14.34 -11.83
CA GLN A 199 8.95 -15.21 -11.66
C GLN A 199 7.98 -15.17 -12.84
N LEU A 200 7.77 -13.98 -13.43
CA LEU A 200 6.88 -13.78 -14.58
C LEU A 200 7.39 -14.46 -15.85
N TYR A 201 8.71 -14.41 -16.09
CA TYR A 201 9.31 -14.95 -17.31
C TYR A 201 9.81 -16.39 -17.15
N GLY A 202 9.90 -16.87 -15.91
CA GLY A 202 10.34 -18.23 -15.59
C GLY A 202 9.27 -19.26 -15.94
N GLN A 203 9.70 -20.40 -16.49
CA GLN A 203 8.82 -21.52 -16.81
C GLN A 203 8.27 -22.17 -15.53
N LYS A 204 6.95 -22.41 -15.49
CA LYS A 204 6.26 -23.00 -14.34
C LYS A 204 5.65 -24.34 -14.72
N ARG A 205 5.75 -25.31 -13.79
CA ARG A 205 5.06 -26.60 -13.88
C ARG A 205 3.72 -26.51 -13.16
N PHE A 206 2.75 -27.29 -13.64
CA PHE A 206 1.48 -27.46 -12.94
C PHE A 206 1.73 -28.01 -11.53
N SER A 207 1.06 -27.42 -10.56
CA SER A 207 1.09 -27.87 -9.16
C SER A 207 -0.29 -27.63 -8.55
N LEU A 208 -1.03 -28.72 -8.38
CA LEU A 208 -2.35 -28.68 -7.74
C LEU A 208 -2.25 -28.04 -6.35
N THR A 209 -1.21 -28.38 -5.57
CA THR A 209 -0.96 -27.80 -4.25
C THR A 209 -0.83 -26.28 -4.26
N ARG A 210 -0.17 -25.68 -5.28
CA ARG A 210 -0.08 -24.21 -5.38
C ARG A 210 -1.40 -23.58 -5.74
N ILE A 211 -2.17 -24.19 -6.64
CA ILE A 211 -3.50 -23.72 -7.01
C ILE A 211 -4.43 -23.79 -5.78
N GLU A 212 -4.46 -24.92 -5.07
CA GLU A 212 -5.23 -25.09 -3.84
C GLU A 212 -4.87 -24.02 -2.79
N ARG A 213 -3.57 -23.79 -2.55
CA ARG A 213 -3.09 -22.76 -1.61
C ARG A 213 -3.46 -21.35 -2.04
N GLY A 214 -3.45 -21.06 -3.35
CA GLY A 214 -3.90 -19.80 -3.92
C GLY A 214 -5.41 -19.59 -3.71
N LEU A 215 -6.23 -20.60 -4.00
CA LEU A 215 -7.68 -20.56 -3.80
C LEU A 215 -8.06 -20.44 -2.32
N GLN A 216 -7.35 -21.12 -1.42
CA GLN A 216 -7.53 -20.97 0.04
C GLN A 216 -7.26 -19.53 0.50
N LEU A 217 -6.21 -18.90 -0.04
CA LEU A 217 -5.87 -17.53 0.29
C LEU A 217 -6.90 -16.54 -0.25
N MET A 218 -7.39 -16.76 -1.49
CA MET A 218 -8.49 -15.97 -2.05
C MET A 218 -9.76 -16.10 -1.20
N LEU A 219 -10.11 -17.31 -0.77
CA LEU A 219 -11.28 -17.57 0.07
C LEU A 219 -11.20 -16.84 1.42
N TRP A 220 -10.02 -16.83 2.03
CA TRP A 220 -9.76 -16.03 3.23
C TRP A 220 -9.89 -14.51 2.98
N GLY A 221 -9.41 -14.05 1.83
CA GLY A 221 -9.58 -12.66 1.40
C GLY A 221 -11.05 -12.26 1.21
N TYR A 222 -11.85 -13.12 0.57
CA TYR A 222 -13.28 -12.92 0.39
C TYR A 222 -14.04 -12.90 1.72
N PHE A 223 -13.69 -13.79 2.67
CA PHE A 223 -14.25 -13.75 4.02
C PHE A 223 -14.00 -12.40 4.71
N LYS A 224 -12.75 -11.92 4.72
CA LYS A 224 -12.42 -10.62 5.33
C LYS A 224 -13.13 -9.45 4.68
N LYS A 225 -13.32 -9.47 3.36
CA LYS A 225 -14.05 -8.42 2.64
C LYS A 225 -15.55 -8.49 2.89
N ILE A 226 -16.18 -9.60 2.50
CA ILE A 226 -17.65 -9.69 2.37
C ILE A 226 -18.31 -9.94 3.73
N VAL A 227 -17.66 -10.69 4.63
CA VAL A 227 -18.24 -11.06 5.94
C VAL A 227 -17.85 -10.07 7.03
N ILE A 228 -16.65 -9.46 6.97
CA ILE A 228 -16.19 -8.52 8.01
C ILE A 228 -16.29 -7.08 7.52
N ALA A 229 -15.56 -6.72 6.46
CA ALA A 229 -15.40 -5.33 6.08
C ALA A 229 -16.70 -4.69 5.59
N ASP A 230 -17.44 -5.36 4.71
CA ASP A 230 -18.67 -4.84 4.12
C ASP A 230 -19.80 -4.72 5.15
N ARG A 231 -19.80 -5.58 6.18
CA ARG A 231 -20.72 -5.44 7.33
C ARG A 231 -20.30 -4.30 8.25
N ALA A 232 -19.01 -4.19 8.58
CA ALA A 232 -18.51 -3.06 9.36
C ALA A 232 -18.77 -1.71 8.65
N ALA A 233 -18.72 -1.71 7.31
CA ALA A 233 -18.99 -0.54 6.49
C ALA A 233 -20.38 0.06 6.71
N VAL A 234 -21.40 -0.74 7.07
CA VAL A 234 -22.76 -0.22 7.36
C VAL A 234 -22.71 0.78 8.51
N VAL A 235 -22.10 0.39 9.63
CA VAL A 235 -21.93 1.25 10.81
C VAL A 235 -21.07 2.47 10.47
N VAL A 236 -20.03 2.27 9.68
CA VAL A 236 -19.14 3.37 9.27
C VAL A 236 -19.89 4.39 8.42
N SER A 237 -20.62 3.95 7.40
CA SER A 237 -21.41 4.83 6.53
C SER A 237 -22.44 5.62 7.32
N GLU A 238 -23.11 4.99 8.29
CA GLU A 238 -24.07 5.67 9.15
C GLU A 238 -23.40 6.72 10.04
N VAL A 239 -22.36 6.33 10.78
CA VAL A 239 -21.73 7.22 11.77
C VAL A 239 -20.93 8.36 11.11
N PHE A 240 -20.18 8.07 10.04
CA PHE A 240 -19.38 9.07 9.35
C PHE A 240 -20.20 9.95 8.40
N GLY A 241 -21.26 9.41 7.79
CA GLY A 241 -22.17 10.17 6.92
C GLY A 241 -23.10 11.11 7.69
N ASN A 242 -23.51 10.74 8.91
CA ASN A 242 -24.41 11.52 9.76
C ASN A 242 -23.70 11.99 11.05
N TYR A 243 -22.43 12.39 10.94
CA TYR A 243 -21.56 12.63 12.10
C TYR A 243 -22.04 13.72 13.08
N GLN A 244 -22.92 14.63 12.64
CA GLN A 244 -23.52 15.66 13.48
C GLN A 244 -24.53 15.07 14.49
N SER A 245 -25.12 13.92 14.19
CA SER A 245 -26.16 13.27 14.99
C SER A 245 -25.59 12.36 16.10
N TYR A 246 -24.30 12.00 16.01
CA TYR A 246 -23.69 11.00 16.88
C TYR A 246 -22.62 11.59 17.80
N HIS A 247 -22.61 11.09 19.04
CA HIS A 247 -21.73 11.52 20.13
C HIS A 247 -21.24 10.32 20.95
N GLY A 248 -20.16 10.51 21.70
CA GLY A 248 -19.62 9.54 22.65
C GLY A 248 -19.34 8.17 22.03
N ILE A 249 -19.93 7.13 22.64
CA ILE A 249 -19.69 5.72 22.30
C ILE A 249 -20.05 5.37 20.86
N LEU A 250 -21.06 6.02 20.27
CA LEU A 250 -21.49 5.72 18.91
C LEU A 250 -20.43 6.16 17.89
N VAL A 251 -19.75 7.29 18.15
CA VAL A 251 -18.61 7.74 17.34
C VAL A 251 -17.41 6.80 17.49
N ILE A 252 -17.15 6.33 18.72
CA ILE A 252 -16.12 5.31 19.00
C ILE A 252 -16.43 4.02 18.23
N ALA A 253 -17.67 3.54 18.26
CA ALA A 253 -18.10 2.36 17.51
C ALA A 253 -17.86 2.54 16.00
N GLY A 254 -18.17 3.73 15.46
CA GLY A 254 -17.88 4.08 14.06
C GLY A 254 -16.40 3.96 13.71
N VAL A 255 -15.49 4.60 14.46
CA VAL A 255 -14.05 4.56 14.14
C VAL A 255 -13.44 3.16 14.33
N LEU A 256 -13.93 2.38 15.30
CA LEU A 256 -13.51 0.99 15.49
C LEU A 256 -14.01 0.08 14.35
N CYS A 257 -15.25 0.28 13.90
CA CYS A 257 -15.77 -0.40 12.71
C CYS A 257 -14.99 0.00 11.47
N TYR A 258 -14.54 1.26 11.36
CA TYR A 258 -13.70 1.68 10.24
C TYR A 258 -12.32 1.01 10.26
N SER A 259 -11.70 0.83 11.44
CA SER A 259 -10.50 -0.01 11.55
C SER A 259 -10.72 -1.42 10.99
N LEU A 260 -11.85 -2.05 11.32
CA LEU A 260 -12.20 -3.38 10.81
C LEU A 260 -12.47 -3.37 9.30
N GLN A 261 -13.24 -2.39 8.81
CA GLN A 261 -13.53 -2.20 7.40
C GLN A 261 -12.25 -2.03 6.59
N LEU A 262 -11.43 -1.05 6.96
CA LEU A 262 -10.21 -0.70 6.23
C LEU A 262 -9.22 -1.87 6.20
N TYR A 263 -9.00 -2.54 7.34
CA TYR A 263 -8.11 -3.68 7.40
C TYR A 263 -8.68 -4.91 6.67
N GLY A 264 -9.95 -5.25 6.89
CA GLY A 264 -10.60 -6.40 6.27
C GLY A 264 -10.68 -6.28 4.75
N ASP A 265 -11.02 -5.08 4.26
CA ASP A 265 -11.07 -4.77 2.83
C ASP A 265 -9.67 -4.84 2.22
N PHE A 266 -8.73 -4.03 2.70
CA PHE A 266 -7.46 -3.88 2.01
C PHE A 266 -6.59 -5.13 2.15
N SER A 267 -6.52 -5.72 3.35
CA SER A 267 -5.78 -6.98 3.54
C SER A 267 -6.49 -8.16 2.87
N GLY A 268 -7.82 -8.17 2.78
CA GLY A 268 -8.56 -9.18 2.03
C GLY A 268 -8.29 -9.07 0.52
N GLY A 269 -8.22 -7.84 0.01
CA GLY A 269 -7.83 -7.54 -1.36
C GLY A 269 -6.44 -8.06 -1.69
N MET A 270 -5.47 -7.83 -0.80
CA MET A 270 -4.12 -8.38 -0.93
C MET A 270 -4.11 -9.90 -0.97
N ASP A 271 -4.90 -10.57 -0.14
CA ASP A 271 -4.98 -12.04 -0.13
C ASP A 271 -5.58 -12.58 -1.43
N VAL A 272 -6.62 -11.95 -1.98
CA VAL A 272 -7.17 -12.33 -3.29
C VAL A 272 -6.13 -12.16 -4.40
N VAL A 273 -5.42 -11.02 -4.41
CA VAL A 273 -4.35 -10.75 -5.38
C VAL A 273 -3.21 -11.75 -5.28
N MET A 274 -2.70 -12.00 -4.08
CA MET A 274 -1.62 -12.95 -3.83
C MET A 274 -2.05 -14.37 -4.18
N GLY A 275 -3.28 -14.75 -3.84
CA GLY A 275 -3.83 -16.08 -4.15
C GLY A 275 -4.01 -16.31 -5.65
N ALA A 276 -4.52 -15.31 -6.38
CA ALA A 276 -4.62 -15.37 -7.84
C ALA A 276 -3.24 -15.49 -8.51
N ALA A 277 -2.23 -14.76 -8.02
CA ALA A 277 -0.86 -14.89 -8.51
C ALA A 277 -0.24 -16.27 -8.18
N GLU A 278 -0.56 -16.83 -7.00
CA GLU A 278 -0.06 -18.14 -6.56
C GLU A 278 -0.55 -19.28 -7.48
N CYS A 279 -1.76 -19.14 -8.04
CA CYS A 279 -2.30 -20.05 -9.06
C CYS A 279 -1.46 -20.09 -10.35
N PHE A 280 -0.63 -19.08 -10.63
CA PHE A 280 0.34 -19.08 -11.75
C PHE A 280 1.76 -19.43 -11.30
N GLY A 281 1.94 -19.86 -10.05
CA GLY A 281 3.27 -20.15 -9.49
C GLY A 281 4.11 -18.89 -9.21
N ILE A 282 3.45 -17.74 -9.03
CA ILE A 282 4.08 -16.45 -8.71
C ILE A 282 3.78 -16.10 -7.26
N SER A 283 4.82 -15.81 -6.49
CA SER A 283 4.73 -15.40 -5.09
C SER A 283 4.98 -13.90 -4.99
N LEU A 284 3.94 -13.15 -4.63
CA LEU A 284 4.02 -11.70 -4.39
C LEU A 284 4.45 -11.41 -2.95
N ASP A 285 5.07 -10.23 -2.74
CA ASP A 285 5.49 -9.77 -1.42
C ASP A 285 4.27 -9.50 -0.51
N ALA A 286 4.38 -9.82 0.78
CA ALA A 286 3.31 -9.57 1.74
C ALA A 286 3.17 -8.06 2.03
N ASN A 287 1.94 -7.56 1.99
CA ASN A 287 1.67 -6.15 2.25
C ASN A 287 1.20 -5.86 3.69
N PHE A 288 0.78 -6.89 4.43
CA PHE A 288 0.28 -6.78 5.80
C PHE A 288 0.89 -7.80 6.74
N LYS A 289 1.31 -7.35 7.93
CA LYS A 289 1.85 -8.19 8.99
C LYS A 289 1.25 -7.94 10.37
N ARG A 290 -0.05 -8.26 10.50
CA ARG A 290 -0.81 -8.20 11.77
C ARG A 290 -0.60 -6.84 12.46
N PRO A 291 -0.95 -5.74 11.77
CA PRO A 291 -0.54 -4.39 12.17
C PRO A 291 -1.09 -3.98 13.54
N TYR A 292 -2.24 -4.50 13.96
CA TYR A 292 -2.82 -4.19 15.27
C TYR A 292 -2.13 -4.86 16.47
N PHE A 293 -1.13 -5.73 16.24
CA PHE A 293 -0.22 -6.21 17.30
C PHE A 293 1.01 -5.30 17.46
N ALA A 294 1.08 -4.18 16.75
CA ALA A 294 2.21 -3.27 16.80
C ALA A 294 2.38 -2.60 18.17
N ARG A 295 3.63 -2.50 18.63
CA ARG A 295 3.98 -1.92 19.95
C ARG A 295 4.31 -0.42 19.88
N SER A 296 4.38 0.14 18.68
CA SER A 296 4.61 1.56 18.41
C SER A 296 4.04 1.95 17.05
N ILE A 297 3.86 3.25 16.80
CA ILE A 297 3.39 3.75 15.49
C ILE A 297 4.39 3.41 14.38
N SER A 298 5.69 3.45 14.67
CA SER A 298 6.69 3.01 13.69
C SER A 298 6.52 1.51 13.35
N ASP A 299 6.33 0.65 14.36
CA ASP A 299 6.08 -0.79 14.16
C ASP A 299 4.78 -1.04 13.36
N PHE A 300 3.73 -0.24 13.61
CA PHE A 300 2.47 -0.31 12.86
C PHE A 300 2.71 -0.08 11.35
N TRP A 301 3.41 0.99 10.97
CA TRP A 301 3.71 1.30 9.57
C TRP A 301 4.73 0.34 8.92
N HIS A 302 5.50 -0.41 9.69
CA HIS A 302 6.30 -1.53 9.17
C HIS A 302 5.48 -2.81 8.95
N ARG A 303 4.24 -2.85 9.44
CA ARG A 303 3.30 -3.97 9.32
C ARG A 303 2.09 -3.64 8.45
N TRP A 304 1.84 -2.36 8.17
CA TRP A 304 0.76 -1.85 7.34
C TRP A 304 1.30 -1.33 6.01
N HIS A 305 0.68 -1.75 4.90
CA HIS A 305 1.06 -1.31 3.55
C HIS A 305 2.59 -1.40 3.27
N ILE A 306 3.18 -2.54 3.62
CA ILE A 306 4.63 -2.78 3.67
C ILE A 306 5.33 -2.43 2.35
N THR A 307 4.73 -2.74 1.20
CA THR A 307 5.39 -2.46 -0.08
C THR A 307 5.44 -0.97 -0.41
N LEU A 308 4.43 -0.19 -0.01
CA LEU A 308 4.49 1.27 -0.12
C LEU A 308 5.51 1.85 0.86
N GLY A 309 5.51 1.39 2.12
CA GLY A 309 6.47 1.82 3.13
C GLY A 309 7.92 1.57 2.71
N THR A 310 8.21 0.38 2.17
CA THR A 310 9.56 0.07 1.65
C THR A 310 9.90 0.86 0.40
N TRP A 311 8.95 1.12 -0.50
CA TRP A 311 9.15 1.98 -1.67
C TRP A 311 9.53 3.41 -1.23
N MET A 312 8.75 4.02 -0.34
CA MET A 312 9.01 5.34 0.20
C MET A 312 10.36 5.39 0.93
N LYS A 313 10.69 4.34 1.68
CA LYS A 313 11.98 4.22 2.36
C LYS A 313 13.17 4.26 1.38
N ASP A 314 13.12 3.44 0.32
CA ASP A 314 14.25 3.25 -0.58
C ASP A 314 14.43 4.38 -1.61
N TYR A 315 13.32 5.02 -2.00
CA TYR A 315 13.31 6.02 -3.08
C TYR A 315 13.14 7.45 -2.60
N VAL A 316 12.60 7.69 -1.40
CA VAL A 316 12.41 9.03 -0.82
C VAL A 316 13.25 9.20 0.44
N PHE A 317 13.02 8.37 1.46
CA PHE A 317 13.60 8.54 2.79
C PHE A 317 15.13 8.50 2.77
N TYR A 318 15.75 7.43 2.28
CA TYR A 318 17.21 7.31 2.30
C TYR A 318 17.90 8.37 1.43
N PRO A 319 17.48 8.62 0.17
CA PRO A 319 18.07 9.69 -0.64
C PRO A 319 17.99 11.07 0.00
N PHE A 320 16.89 11.38 0.68
CA PHE A 320 16.70 12.65 1.36
C PHE A 320 17.50 12.74 2.67
N SER A 321 17.38 11.74 3.55
CA SER A 321 18.05 11.69 4.85
C SER A 321 19.57 11.67 4.74
N LEU A 322 20.12 11.06 3.70
CA LEU A 322 21.57 10.98 3.47
C LEU A 322 22.11 12.11 2.58
N SER A 323 21.26 13.07 2.22
CA SER A 323 21.65 14.21 1.39
C SER A 323 22.70 15.10 2.07
N LYS A 324 23.47 15.84 1.27
CA LYS A 324 24.47 16.80 1.77
C LYS A 324 23.86 17.83 2.74
N GLY A 325 22.62 18.26 2.48
CA GLY A 325 21.89 19.21 3.33
C GLY A 325 21.59 18.61 4.71
N MET A 326 21.04 17.40 4.76
CA MET A 326 20.75 16.71 6.02
C MET A 326 22.01 16.38 6.83
N ASN A 327 23.10 16.00 6.16
CA ASN A 327 24.38 15.78 6.83
C ASN A 327 24.95 17.07 7.45
N LYS A 328 24.80 18.23 6.77
CA LYS A 328 25.18 19.53 7.34
C LYS A 328 24.31 19.89 8.55
N LEU A 329 22.99 19.68 8.45
CA LEU A 329 22.06 19.89 9.54
C LEU A 329 22.42 19.05 10.77
N GLY A 330 22.74 17.76 10.59
CA GLY A 330 23.19 16.89 11.68
C GLY A 330 24.47 17.42 12.36
N LYS A 331 25.44 17.93 11.59
CA LYS A 331 26.66 18.56 12.14
C LYS A 331 26.34 19.82 12.95
N TYR A 332 25.46 20.68 12.44
CA TYR A 332 25.00 21.88 13.15
C TYR A 332 24.32 21.50 14.47
N CYS A 333 23.36 20.58 14.43
CA CYS A 333 22.65 20.14 15.63
C CYS A 333 23.57 19.49 16.66
N LYS A 334 24.66 18.84 16.24
CA LYS A 334 25.64 18.25 17.17
C LYS A 334 26.31 19.32 18.03
N LYS A 335 26.56 20.50 17.45
CA LYS A 335 27.18 21.64 18.11
C LYS A 335 26.22 22.32 19.11
N HIS A 336 24.91 22.35 18.82
CA HIS A 336 23.94 23.14 19.58
C HIS A 336 22.99 22.34 20.49
N PHE A 337 22.67 21.09 20.13
CA PHE A 337 21.61 20.29 20.78
C PHE A 337 22.06 18.89 21.21
N GLY A 338 23.35 18.57 21.09
CA GLY A 338 23.94 17.31 21.53
C GLY A 338 23.83 16.14 20.55
N LYS A 339 24.33 14.98 21.00
CA LYS A 339 24.57 13.79 20.15
C LYS A 339 23.28 13.05 19.75
N HIS A 340 22.24 13.08 20.59
CA HIS A 340 20.95 12.44 20.29
C HIS A 340 20.20 13.19 19.19
N VAL A 341 19.94 14.48 19.40
CA VAL A 341 19.18 15.33 18.47
C VAL A 341 19.84 15.38 17.09
N SER A 342 21.18 15.48 17.04
CA SER A 342 21.93 15.49 15.76
C SER A 342 21.75 14.24 14.89
N ARG A 343 21.48 13.09 15.50
CA ARG A 343 21.24 11.82 14.79
C ARG A 343 19.77 11.66 14.41
N VAL A 344 18.87 12.07 15.30
CA VAL A 344 17.43 11.81 15.17
C VAL A 344 16.72 12.85 14.31
N LEU A 345 17.11 14.13 14.40
CA LEU A 345 16.40 15.21 13.69
C LEU A 345 16.38 15.02 12.16
N PRO A 346 17.48 14.67 11.47
CA PRO A 346 17.43 14.41 10.03
C PRO A 346 16.46 13.28 9.66
N VAL A 347 16.41 12.23 10.48
CA VAL A 347 15.48 11.10 10.33
C VAL A 347 14.03 11.55 10.53
N CYS A 348 13.77 12.41 11.51
CA CYS A 348 12.44 12.96 11.75
C CYS A 348 11.95 13.81 10.57
N ILE A 349 12.79 14.68 10.02
CA ILE A 349 12.45 15.50 8.86
C ILE A 349 12.20 14.63 7.62
N ALA A 350 13.04 13.60 7.42
CA ALA A 350 12.85 12.65 6.33
C ALA A 350 11.54 11.85 6.49
N ASN A 351 11.19 11.44 7.70
CA ASN A 351 9.90 10.78 7.99
C ASN A 351 8.72 11.73 7.75
N LEU A 352 8.80 12.99 8.17
CA LEU A 352 7.75 13.99 7.91
C LEU A 352 7.54 14.19 6.40
N LEU A 353 8.62 14.25 5.61
CA LEU A 353 8.53 14.32 4.16
C LEU A 353 7.84 13.07 3.57
N VAL A 354 8.25 11.87 4.01
CA VAL A 354 7.64 10.62 3.55
C VAL A 354 6.15 10.60 3.84
N PHE A 355 5.75 10.90 5.07
CA PHE A 355 4.35 10.86 5.47
C PHE A 355 3.52 11.99 4.85
N PHE A 356 4.10 13.16 4.59
CA PHE A 356 3.48 14.19 3.77
C PHE A 356 3.19 13.69 2.35
N LEU A 357 4.17 13.06 1.69
CA LEU A 357 3.99 12.50 0.35
C LEU A 357 3.00 11.33 0.33
N VAL A 358 2.96 10.50 1.38
CA VAL A 358 1.93 9.47 1.56
C VAL A 358 0.55 10.12 1.70
N GLY A 359 0.41 11.17 2.52
CA GLY A 359 -0.84 11.91 2.66
C GLY A 359 -1.32 12.52 1.35
N VAL A 360 -0.42 13.15 0.59
CA VAL A 360 -0.72 13.63 -0.77
C VAL A 360 -1.16 12.46 -1.65
N TRP A 361 -0.41 11.35 -1.66
CA TRP A 361 -0.72 10.17 -2.44
C TRP A 361 -2.10 9.56 -2.14
N HIS A 362 -2.56 9.59 -0.89
CA HIS A 362 -3.88 9.07 -0.52
C HIS A 362 -5.00 9.82 -1.27
N GLY A 363 -4.97 11.15 -1.33
CA GLY A 363 -5.97 11.85 -2.11
C GLY A 363 -5.87 13.38 -2.13
N PRO A 364 -6.61 14.01 -3.05
CA PRO A 364 -6.58 15.44 -3.28
C PRO A 364 -7.46 16.20 -2.27
N ALA A 365 -7.20 16.03 -0.96
CA ALA A 365 -7.93 16.71 0.10
C ALA A 365 -7.05 16.98 1.33
N TRP A 366 -7.29 18.11 2.01
CA TRP A 366 -6.53 18.51 3.20
C TRP A 366 -6.55 17.47 4.32
N LYS A 367 -7.64 16.70 4.47
CA LYS A 367 -7.74 15.62 5.46
C LYS A 367 -6.63 14.59 5.31
N PHE A 368 -6.26 14.22 4.07
CA PHE A 368 -5.21 13.23 3.82
C PHE A 368 -3.80 13.78 4.08
N ILE A 369 -3.57 15.07 3.82
CA ILE A 369 -2.31 15.74 4.16
C ILE A 369 -2.13 15.76 5.68
N VAL A 370 -3.19 16.13 6.43
CA VAL A 370 -3.17 16.15 7.90
C VAL A 370 -3.00 14.74 8.46
N TYR A 371 -3.69 13.74 7.90
CA TYR A 371 -3.48 12.32 8.23
C TYR A 371 -2.02 11.88 8.10
N GLY A 372 -1.37 12.24 6.98
CA GLY A 372 0.04 11.97 6.76
C GLY A 372 0.90 12.65 7.82
N LEU A 373 0.80 13.97 7.94
CA LEU A 373 1.58 14.75 8.90
C LEU A 373 1.38 14.29 10.35
N TYR A 374 0.15 13.95 10.76
CA TYR A 374 -0.15 13.39 12.08
C TYR A 374 0.73 12.17 12.38
N ASN A 375 0.77 11.21 11.47
CA ASN A 375 1.58 10.00 11.63
C ASN A 375 3.09 10.31 11.63
N GLY A 376 3.54 11.19 10.73
CA GLY A 376 4.93 11.63 10.68
C GLY A 376 5.39 12.33 11.98
N ILE A 377 4.55 13.21 12.53
CA ILE A 377 4.80 13.95 13.77
C ILE A 377 4.88 12.99 14.96
N ILE A 378 3.96 12.03 15.08
CA ILE A 378 3.97 11.10 16.22
C ILE A 378 5.21 10.20 16.19
N ILE A 379 5.64 9.74 15.01
CA ILE A 379 6.88 8.98 14.89
C ILE A 379 8.09 9.86 15.23
N ALA A 380 8.12 11.10 14.74
CA ALA A 380 9.19 12.04 15.04
C ALA A 380 9.28 12.36 16.54
N ALA A 381 8.15 12.66 17.17
CA ALA A 381 8.04 12.90 18.60
C ALA A 381 8.48 11.66 19.41
N GLY A 382 8.02 10.47 19.02
CA GLY A 382 8.41 9.21 19.64
C GLY A 382 9.94 8.99 19.62
N ASN A 383 10.60 9.31 18.51
CA ASN A 383 12.05 9.18 18.37
C ASN A 383 12.82 10.25 19.16
N LEU A 384 12.35 11.51 19.14
CA LEU A 384 12.99 12.61 19.86
C LEU A 384 12.87 12.44 21.38
N LEU A 385 11.69 12.04 21.87
CA LEU A 385 11.37 11.87 23.28
C LEU A 385 11.74 10.48 23.84
N ALA A 386 12.26 9.57 23.02
CA ALA A 386 12.65 8.22 23.45
C ALA A 386 13.56 8.17 24.70
N PRO A 387 14.58 9.05 24.86
CA PRO A 387 15.39 9.07 26.08
C PRO A 387 14.57 9.43 27.33
N ILE A 388 13.61 10.36 27.20
CA ILE A 388 12.74 10.81 28.29
C ILE A 388 11.82 9.66 28.71
N TYR A 389 11.15 9.02 27.75
CA TYR A 389 10.29 7.86 28.05
C TYR A 389 11.07 6.71 28.70
N THR A 390 12.32 6.48 28.26
CA THR A 390 13.19 5.46 28.85
C THR A 390 13.55 5.81 30.30
N GLN A 391 13.88 7.07 30.58
CA GLN A 391 14.18 7.53 31.94
C GLN A 391 12.95 7.45 32.86
N MET A 392 11.77 7.85 32.37
CA MET A 392 10.51 7.74 33.10
C MET A 392 10.18 6.29 33.42
N ALA A 393 10.31 5.38 32.44
CA ALA A 393 10.06 3.96 32.65
C ALA A 393 10.98 3.36 33.72
N ARG A 394 12.27 3.74 33.73
CA ARG A 394 13.21 3.33 34.78
C ARG A 394 12.83 3.89 36.15
N LYS A 395 12.51 5.18 36.26
CA LYS A 395 12.11 5.83 37.53
C LYS A 395 10.83 5.21 38.12
N LEU A 396 9.89 4.85 37.27
CA LEU A 396 8.62 4.23 37.66
C LEU A 396 8.71 2.70 37.80
N HIS A 397 9.91 2.11 37.67
CA HIS A 397 10.14 0.66 37.74
C HIS A 397 9.21 -0.16 36.82
N ILE A 398 8.88 0.40 35.65
CA ILE A 398 7.97 -0.24 34.70
C ILE A 398 8.70 -1.43 34.07
N PRO A 399 8.16 -2.66 34.17
CA PRO A 399 8.78 -3.84 33.59
C PRO A 399 8.59 -3.83 32.06
N ALA A 400 9.53 -3.19 31.36
CA ALA A 400 9.44 -2.88 29.94
C ALA A 400 9.30 -4.10 29.00
N GLU A 401 9.70 -5.28 29.48
CA GLU A 401 9.63 -6.54 28.74
C GLU A 401 8.45 -7.43 29.15
N SER A 402 7.68 -7.05 30.16
CA SER A 402 6.55 -7.84 30.63
C SER A 402 5.41 -7.93 29.62
N SER A 403 4.65 -9.04 29.66
CA SER A 403 3.46 -9.24 28.83
C SER A 403 2.39 -8.16 29.08
N PRO A 404 2.08 -7.75 30.33
CA PRO A 404 1.12 -6.67 30.58
C PRO A 404 1.56 -5.34 29.96
N TRP A 405 2.84 -4.97 30.08
CA TRP A 405 3.34 -3.74 29.47
C TRP A 405 3.32 -3.80 27.94
N THR A 406 3.53 -4.99 27.37
CA THR A 406 3.35 -5.20 25.93
C THR A 406 1.91 -4.96 25.49
N ALA A 407 0.92 -5.45 26.25
CA ALA A 407 -0.48 -5.15 25.97
C ALA A 407 -0.79 -3.64 26.06
N VAL A 408 -0.25 -2.93 27.06
CA VAL A 408 -0.39 -1.46 27.17
C VAL A 408 0.22 -0.75 25.95
N ARG A 409 1.40 -1.17 25.48
CA ARG A 409 2.03 -0.59 24.28
C ARG A 409 1.20 -0.83 23.02
N ILE A 410 0.61 -2.02 22.89
CA ILE A 410 -0.29 -2.35 21.78
C ILE A 410 -1.54 -1.48 21.84
N LEU A 411 -2.22 -1.41 23.00
CA LEU A 411 -3.43 -0.62 23.18
C LEU A 411 -3.19 0.87 22.90
N ARG A 412 -2.10 1.45 23.43
CA ARG A 412 -1.72 2.84 23.13
C ARG A 412 -1.51 3.05 21.64
N THR A 413 -0.82 2.14 20.97
CA THR A 413 -0.56 2.24 19.52
C THR A 413 -1.86 2.15 18.74
N PHE A 414 -2.73 1.22 19.11
CA PHE A 414 -4.06 1.05 18.54
C PHE A 414 -4.90 2.34 18.65
N LEU A 415 -4.94 2.97 19.83
CA LEU A 415 -5.67 4.22 20.04
C LEU A 415 -5.12 5.36 19.18
N LEU A 416 -3.80 5.53 19.13
CA LEU A 416 -3.15 6.56 18.31
C LEU A 416 -3.42 6.36 16.81
N VAL A 417 -3.42 5.11 16.33
CA VAL A 417 -3.79 4.79 14.95
C VAL A 417 -5.26 5.14 14.68
N ASN A 418 -6.18 4.82 15.59
CA ASN A 418 -7.60 5.14 15.41
C ASN A 418 -7.88 6.65 15.38
N ILE A 419 -7.10 7.47 16.09
CA ILE A 419 -7.20 8.93 15.96
C ILE A 419 -6.86 9.36 14.52
N SER A 420 -5.88 8.73 13.88
CA SER A 420 -5.53 9.05 12.48
C SER A 420 -6.66 8.70 11.50
N TRP A 421 -7.47 7.70 11.81
CA TRP A 421 -8.55 7.24 10.94
C TRP A 421 -9.70 8.22 10.75
N TYR A 422 -9.94 9.12 11.70
CA TYR A 422 -10.89 10.21 11.48
C TYR A 422 -10.52 11.05 10.25
N PHE A 423 -9.24 11.31 10.04
CA PHE A 423 -8.76 12.07 8.88
C PHE A 423 -8.83 11.26 7.58
N ASP A 424 -8.73 9.93 7.63
CA ASP A 424 -8.82 9.07 6.45
C ASP A 424 -10.27 8.91 5.99
N MET A 425 -11.19 8.62 6.92
CA MET A 425 -12.60 8.32 6.59
C MET A 425 -13.51 9.54 6.47
N ALA A 426 -13.38 10.55 7.34
CA ALA A 426 -14.36 11.66 7.37
C ALA A 426 -14.42 12.43 6.04
N GLU A 427 -15.57 13.01 5.72
CA GLU A 427 -15.80 13.66 4.43
C GLU A 427 -14.88 14.87 4.18
N SER A 428 -14.52 15.58 5.25
CA SER A 428 -13.64 16.75 5.20
C SER A 428 -12.78 16.85 6.46
N LEU A 429 -11.79 17.77 6.44
CA LEU A 429 -10.99 18.07 7.63
C LEU A 429 -11.86 18.62 8.78
N GLY A 430 -12.85 19.45 8.46
CA GLY A 430 -13.79 19.99 9.44
C GLY A 430 -14.64 18.89 10.09
N ALA A 431 -15.14 17.94 9.28
CA ALA A 431 -15.87 16.78 9.78
C ALA A 431 -14.99 15.90 10.68
N ALA A 432 -13.74 15.64 10.31
CA ALA A 432 -12.80 14.87 11.14
C ALA A 432 -12.61 15.50 12.53
N LEU A 433 -12.39 16.82 12.59
CA LEU A 433 -12.22 17.55 13.85
C LEU A 433 -13.52 17.58 14.67
N ALA A 434 -14.66 17.74 14.02
CA ALA A 434 -15.97 17.68 14.67
C ALA A 434 -16.22 16.29 15.29
N MET A 435 -15.90 15.20 14.58
CA MET A 435 -16.03 13.84 15.09
C MET A 435 -15.11 13.57 16.27
N MET A 436 -13.86 14.05 16.25
CA MET A 436 -12.96 13.95 17.40
C MET A 436 -13.53 14.67 18.62
N LYS A 437 -14.13 15.86 18.43
CA LYS A 437 -14.84 16.57 19.49
C LYS A 437 -16.06 15.76 19.97
N ASN A 438 -16.87 15.24 19.05
CA ASN A 438 -18.07 14.46 19.38
C ASN A 438 -17.74 13.13 20.07
N THR A 439 -16.54 12.59 19.89
CA THR A 439 -16.06 11.39 20.60
C THR A 439 -16.02 11.62 22.11
N VAL A 440 -15.65 12.83 22.54
CA VAL A 440 -15.51 13.19 23.96
C VAL A 440 -16.73 13.97 24.48
N ALA A 441 -17.40 14.73 23.63
CA ALA A 441 -18.63 15.43 23.96
C ALA A 441 -19.81 14.43 24.03
N GLY A 442 -20.69 14.58 25.03
CA GLY A 442 -21.89 13.74 25.13
C GLY A 442 -21.61 12.26 25.43
N PHE A 443 -20.49 11.95 26.08
CA PHE A 443 -20.14 10.58 26.46
C PHE A 443 -21.15 10.00 27.47
N THR A 444 -21.88 8.96 27.08
CA THR A 444 -22.85 8.26 27.93
C THR A 444 -22.72 6.75 27.75
N LEU A 445 -22.73 6.01 28.87
CA LEU A 445 -22.68 4.54 28.85
C LEU A 445 -24.03 3.90 28.50
N SER A 446 -25.13 4.66 28.59
CA SER A 446 -26.47 4.17 28.26
C SER A 446 -26.58 3.68 26.81
N ALA A 447 -25.79 4.26 25.89
CA ALA A 447 -25.74 3.85 24.49
C ALA A 447 -25.38 2.37 24.26
N LEU A 448 -24.76 1.71 25.27
CA LEU A 448 -24.44 0.28 25.24
C LEU A 448 -25.65 -0.61 25.57
N THR A 449 -26.65 -0.09 26.28
CA THR A 449 -27.77 -0.88 26.82
C THR A 449 -29.14 -0.43 26.32
N ASP A 450 -29.28 0.81 25.83
CA ASP A 450 -30.55 1.40 25.36
C ASP A 450 -30.90 1.04 23.90
N GLY A 451 -30.09 0.20 23.26
CA GLY A 451 -30.27 -0.22 21.86
C GLY A 451 -29.75 0.77 20.83
N SER A 452 -29.10 1.88 21.22
CA SER A 452 -28.56 2.88 20.27
C SER A 452 -27.56 2.28 19.28
N LEU A 453 -26.74 1.31 19.72
CA LEU A 453 -25.81 0.60 18.81
C LEU A 453 -26.52 -0.18 17.70
N LEU A 454 -27.69 -0.77 17.98
CA LEU A 454 -28.48 -1.50 16.99
C LEU A 454 -29.15 -0.55 15.98
N ARG A 455 -29.26 0.74 16.30
CA ARG A 455 -29.77 1.77 15.37
C ARG A 455 -28.72 2.20 14.34
N LEU A 456 -27.47 1.75 14.46
CA LEU A 456 -26.40 2.04 13.49
C LEU A 456 -26.46 1.17 12.22
N GLY A 457 -27.60 0.51 11.98
CA GLY A 457 -27.88 -0.24 10.75
C GLY A 457 -27.57 -1.74 10.78
N LEU A 458 -27.01 -2.27 11.88
CA LEU A 458 -26.83 -3.71 12.07
C LEU A 458 -27.87 -4.27 13.03
N ASP A 459 -28.58 -5.32 12.60
CA ASP A 459 -29.44 -6.07 13.48
C ASP A 459 -28.63 -6.94 14.48
N LEU A 460 -29.32 -7.61 15.41
CA LEU A 460 -28.65 -8.43 16.42
C LEU A 460 -27.87 -9.61 15.79
N LYS A 461 -28.36 -10.17 14.68
CA LYS A 461 -27.71 -11.29 13.99
C LYS A 461 -26.44 -10.81 13.30
N ASP A 462 -26.47 -9.65 12.66
CA ASP A 462 -25.33 -9.00 12.04
C ASP A 462 -24.25 -8.63 13.07
N CYS A 463 -24.65 -8.06 14.20
CA CYS A 463 -23.76 -7.79 15.33
C CYS A 463 -23.09 -9.08 15.83
N GLY A 464 -23.86 -10.15 16.02
CA GLY A 464 -23.35 -11.47 16.42
C GLY A 464 -22.39 -12.05 15.38
N ALA A 465 -22.73 -11.96 14.09
CA ALA A 465 -21.89 -12.43 12.99
C ALA A 465 -20.59 -11.63 12.88
N LEU A 466 -20.64 -10.30 13.07
CA LEU A 466 -19.45 -9.44 13.09
C LEU A 466 -18.54 -9.81 14.27
N ALA A 467 -19.10 -9.94 15.48
CA ALA A 467 -18.35 -10.30 16.67
C ALA A 467 -17.68 -11.68 16.51
N LEU A 468 -18.42 -12.69 16.05
CA LEU A 468 -17.87 -14.02 15.78
C LEU A 468 -16.75 -13.97 14.73
N SER A 469 -16.95 -13.24 13.64
CA SER A 469 -15.95 -13.11 12.57
C SER A 469 -14.69 -12.38 13.04
N CYS A 470 -14.84 -11.37 13.91
CA CYS A 470 -13.73 -10.68 14.57
C CYS A 470 -12.96 -11.61 15.51
N VAL A 471 -13.64 -12.49 16.26
CA VAL A 471 -12.98 -13.52 17.08
C VAL A 471 -12.19 -14.47 16.19
N VAL A 472 -12.77 -14.98 15.10
CA VAL A 472 -12.06 -15.83 14.13
C VAL A 472 -10.82 -15.13 13.56
N LEU A 473 -10.97 -13.89 13.09
CA LEU A 473 -9.86 -13.08 12.56
C LEU A 473 -8.76 -12.85 13.61
N PHE A 474 -9.14 -12.54 14.85
CA PHE A 474 -8.20 -12.33 15.95
C PHE A 474 -7.45 -13.63 16.30
N THR A 475 -8.15 -14.76 16.46
CA THR A 475 -7.54 -16.06 16.76
C THR A 475 -6.57 -16.48 15.68
N VAL A 476 -6.95 -16.36 14.39
CA VAL A 476 -6.05 -16.66 13.26
C VAL A 476 -4.83 -15.72 13.28
N SER A 477 -5.03 -14.43 13.54
CA SER A 477 -3.94 -13.45 13.61
C SER A 477 -2.99 -13.73 14.77
N LEU A 478 -3.51 -14.15 15.93
CA LEU A 478 -2.74 -14.51 17.12
C LEU A 478 -1.90 -15.76 16.88
N LEU A 479 -2.48 -16.80 16.27
CA LEU A 479 -1.74 -18.01 15.88
C LEU A 479 -0.60 -17.67 14.91
N GLN A 480 -0.87 -16.81 13.91
CA GLN A 480 0.15 -16.35 12.97
C GLN A 480 1.24 -15.49 13.62
N GLU A 481 0.90 -14.66 14.61
CA GLU A 481 1.88 -13.86 15.37
C GLU A 481 2.78 -14.78 16.22
N ASN A 482 2.25 -15.92 16.69
CA ASN A 482 2.99 -16.99 17.36
C ASN A 482 3.63 -18.00 16.37
N HIS A 483 3.92 -17.56 15.14
CA HIS A 483 4.65 -18.32 14.11
C HIS A 483 3.96 -19.60 13.59
N VAL A 484 2.65 -19.77 13.81
CA VAL A 484 1.90 -20.89 13.23
C VAL A 484 1.60 -20.63 11.76
N SER A 485 2.05 -21.53 10.88
CA SER A 485 1.65 -21.52 9.47
C SER A 485 0.25 -22.12 9.33
N MET A 486 -0.78 -21.28 9.20
CA MET A 486 -2.17 -21.72 9.14
C MET A 486 -2.45 -22.73 8.02
N ARG A 487 -1.82 -22.56 6.85
CA ARG A 487 -2.01 -23.46 5.69
C ARG A 487 -1.40 -24.83 5.95
N ASP A 488 -0.19 -24.89 6.53
CA ASP A 488 0.45 -26.17 6.86
C ASP A 488 -0.23 -26.85 8.06
N ALA A 489 -0.67 -26.07 9.06
CA ALA A 489 -1.42 -26.57 10.21
C ALA A 489 -2.77 -27.18 9.79
N LEU A 490 -3.48 -26.57 8.84
CA LEU A 490 -4.69 -27.15 8.25
C LEU A 490 -4.37 -28.38 7.40
N ALA A 491 -3.31 -28.36 6.59
CA ALA A 491 -2.94 -29.50 5.76
C ALA A 491 -2.62 -30.77 6.57
N ALA A 492 -2.11 -30.61 7.80
CA ALA A 492 -1.83 -31.70 8.73
C ALA A 492 -3.09 -32.31 9.38
N LYS A 493 -4.28 -31.72 9.22
CA LYS A 493 -5.54 -32.24 9.78
C LYS A 493 -6.15 -33.32 8.87
N PRO A 494 -6.98 -34.24 9.42
CA PRO A 494 -7.73 -35.21 8.63
C PRO A 494 -8.57 -34.54 7.54
N LEU A 495 -8.79 -35.27 6.44
CA LEU A 495 -9.50 -34.76 5.26
C LEU A 495 -10.86 -34.14 5.62
N ALA A 496 -11.65 -34.81 6.46
CA ALA A 496 -12.95 -34.32 6.90
C ALA A 496 -12.85 -32.97 7.65
N ALA A 497 -11.87 -32.81 8.54
CA ALA A 497 -11.66 -31.56 9.27
C ALA A 497 -11.25 -30.41 8.33
N ARG A 498 -10.38 -30.69 7.35
CA ARG A 498 -9.98 -29.71 6.33
C ARG A 498 -11.15 -29.21 5.52
N TRP A 499 -11.93 -30.13 4.95
CA TRP A 499 -13.09 -29.80 4.14
C TRP A 499 -14.18 -29.12 4.95
N CYS A 500 -14.38 -29.50 6.22
CA CYS A 500 -15.27 -28.79 7.12
C CYS A 500 -14.89 -27.30 7.23
N VAL A 501 -13.60 -27.00 7.48
CA VAL A 501 -13.12 -25.60 7.52
C VAL A 501 -13.32 -24.87 6.19
N TYR A 502 -13.01 -25.52 5.05
CA TYR A 502 -13.18 -24.89 3.74
C TYR A 502 -14.65 -24.63 3.41
N LEU A 503 -15.54 -25.58 3.70
CA LEU A 503 -16.98 -25.44 3.48
C LEU A 503 -17.58 -24.40 4.43
N MET A 504 -17.19 -24.37 5.70
CA MET A 504 -17.60 -23.31 6.62
C MET A 504 -17.21 -21.93 6.11
N LEU A 505 -15.97 -21.77 5.64
CA LEU A 505 -15.51 -20.50 5.08
C LEU A 505 -16.25 -20.15 3.78
N LEU A 506 -16.45 -21.12 2.89
CA LEU A 506 -17.17 -20.94 1.63
C LEU A 506 -18.63 -20.55 1.84
N PHE A 507 -19.36 -21.27 2.69
CA PHE A 507 -20.77 -21.01 2.96
C PHE A 507 -20.98 -19.79 3.87
N SER A 508 -19.99 -19.38 4.67
CA SER A 508 -20.09 -18.12 5.43
C SER A 508 -20.26 -16.90 4.53
N ILE A 509 -19.73 -16.93 3.30
CA ILE A 509 -19.82 -15.82 2.36
C ILE A 509 -21.27 -15.55 1.92
N PRO A 510 -22.04 -16.51 1.35
CA PRO A 510 -23.43 -16.25 1.01
C PRO A 510 -24.37 -16.20 2.23
N LEU A 511 -24.07 -16.90 3.32
CA LEU A 511 -24.97 -16.95 4.50
C LEU A 511 -24.87 -15.71 5.40
N LEU A 512 -23.65 -15.21 5.59
CA LEU A 512 -23.40 -14.08 6.48
C LEU A 512 -23.05 -12.83 5.68
N GLY A 513 -22.54 -12.96 4.45
CA GLY A 513 -22.04 -11.82 3.69
C GLY A 513 -23.06 -10.71 3.50
N GLN A 514 -22.63 -9.49 3.77
CA GLN A 514 -23.37 -8.30 3.37
C GLN A 514 -22.72 -7.74 2.12
N ILE A 515 -23.49 -7.64 1.03
CA ILE A 515 -23.03 -6.94 -0.17
C ILE A 515 -23.53 -5.50 -0.04
N THR A 516 -22.79 -4.67 0.70
CA THR A 516 -23.08 -3.24 0.73
C THR A 516 -22.79 -2.64 -0.65
N MET A 517 -23.66 -1.73 -1.10
CA MET A 517 -23.60 -1.05 -2.40
C MET A 517 -22.43 -0.04 -2.47
N THR A 518 -21.29 -0.29 -1.83
CA THR A 518 -20.07 0.50 -2.01
C THR A 518 -19.43 0.15 -3.35
N GLY A 519 -19.93 0.71 -4.45
CA GLY A 519 -19.17 0.93 -5.70
C GLY A 519 -18.36 -0.26 -6.28
N GLY A 520 -18.79 -1.51 -6.09
CA GLY A 520 -18.35 -2.66 -6.90
C GLY A 520 -16.92 -3.18 -6.75
N GLY A 521 -16.23 -2.97 -5.61
CA GLY A 521 -14.88 -3.50 -5.43
C GLY A 521 -14.25 -3.29 -4.04
N PHE A 522 -12.93 -3.48 -3.98
CA PHE A 522 -12.10 -3.18 -2.83
C PHE A 522 -11.72 -1.68 -2.80
N ILE A 523 -11.56 -1.10 -1.61
CA ILE A 523 -11.35 0.34 -1.38
C ILE A 523 -10.11 0.85 -2.14
N TYR A 524 -9.00 0.10 -2.10
CA TYR A 524 -7.74 0.56 -2.69
C TYR A 524 -7.66 0.46 -4.21
N ALA A 525 -8.60 -0.24 -4.86
CA ALA A 525 -8.67 -0.30 -6.32
C ALA A 525 -9.00 1.06 -6.94
N GLN A 526 -9.47 2.03 -6.16
CA GLN A 526 -9.89 3.36 -6.61
C GLN A 526 -8.78 4.44 -6.55
N PHE A 527 -7.57 4.11 -6.07
CA PHE A 527 -6.50 5.07 -5.73
C PHE A 527 -5.46 5.37 -6.81
#